data_AF-A0A6D2JB07-F1
#
_entry.id   AF-A0A6D2JB07-F1
#
_cell.length_a   1.000
_cell.length_b   1.000
_cell.length_c   1.000
_cell.angle_alpha   90.00
_cell.angle_beta   90.00
_cell.angle_gamma   90.00
#
_symmetry.space_group_name_H-M   'P 1'
#
loop_
_entity.id
_entity.type
_entity.pdbx_description
1 polymer ?
#
loop_
_entity_poly.entity_id
_entity_poly.type
_entity_poly.pdbx_seq_one_letter_code
_entity_poly.pdbx_strand_id
1 'polypeptide(L)'
;MKLGLIIISHSYLLPSPPLSPFSCVRLFPPTHNNLNLSLPVRKRQIPVICRKSELLQSEIMESGGEALVKKRTIYPPIEPYNNGILKVSDIHTIYWEQSGKPDGHPVVFLHGGPGGGTSPGNRRFFDPEFYRIVLFDQRGAGKSTPHACLEENTTWDLVNDIEKLREHLKIPEWQVFGGSWGSTLALAYSQSHPDKVTGLVLRGIFLLRKKEIDWFYEGGAAAIYPDAWEEFRDFIPESERGCLVDAYHKRLNSDHPETQYAAARSWTKWEMMTAHLRPNDENIQKAEDDKFSLAFARIENHYFVNNGFFTSDSYLLDNVDKIRHIKTTIVQGRYDVCCPMMSAWDLHKAWPEADLKIVDDAGHSANEPGIAAELVVANEKMKAFAG
;
A
#
# COMPACT_ATOMS: atom_id res chain seq x y z
N MET A 1 -49.77 -39.91 -14.45
CA MET A 1 -50.03 -40.28 -15.87
C MET A 1 -51.35 -39.63 -16.29
N LYS A 2 -51.31 -38.82 -17.37
CA LYS A 2 -52.36 -38.35 -18.33
C LYS A 2 -53.85 -38.40 -17.92
N LEU A 3 -54.77 -37.50 -18.29
CA LEU A 3 -54.88 -36.25 -19.06
C LEU A 3 -56.36 -35.79 -18.81
N GLY A 4 -56.71 -34.49 -18.83
CA GLY A 4 -57.48 -33.99 -19.97
C GLY A 4 -58.47 -32.85 -19.65
N LEU A 5 -58.19 -31.70 -20.30
CA LEU A 5 -59.04 -30.61 -20.82
C LEU A 5 -60.32 -30.14 -20.08
N ILE A 6 -60.48 -28.82 -19.93
CA ILE A 6 -61.32 -27.96 -20.80
C ILE A 6 -60.87 -26.48 -20.69
N ILE A 7 -60.88 -25.82 -21.84
CA ILE A 7 -60.49 -24.45 -22.17
C ILE A 7 -61.70 -23.52 -22.03
N ILE A 8 -61.56 -22.32 -21.42
CA ILE A 8 -62.26 -21.10 -21.87
C ILE A 8 -61.37 -19.86 -21.62
N SER A 9 -61.14 -19.13 -22.71
CA SER A 9 -60.49 -17.83 -22.86
C SER A 9 -61.26 -16.66 -22.22
N HIS A 10 -60.57 -15.60 -21.76
CA HIS A 10 -60.76 -14.23 -22.26
C HIS A 10 -59.66 -13.29 -21.75
N SER A 11 -59.10 -12.54 -22.70
CA SER A 11 -58.00 -11.59 -22.61
C SER A 11 -58.51 -10.22 -22.17
N TYR A 12 -57.76 -9.50 -21.33
CA TYR A 12 -57.73 -8.02 -21.35
C TYR A 12 -56.33 -7.51 -21.04
N LEU A 13 -55.71 -6.93 -22.07
CA LEU A 13 -54.51 -6.11 -22.06
C LEU A 13 -54.84 -4.71 -21.53
N LEU A 14 -53.98 -4.13 -20.70
CA LEU A 14 -53.97 -2.71 -20.37
C LEU A 14 -52.77 -2.02 -21.05
N PRO A 15 -52.94 -0.79 -21.58
CA PRO A 15 -51.97 -0.15 -22.48
C PRO A 15 -50.88 0.66 -21.74
N SER A 16 -49.70 0.66 -22.34
CA SER A 16 -48.55 1.53 -22.02
C SER A 16 -48.74 2.96 -22.56
N PRO A 17 -48.19 4.01 -21.91
CA PRO A 17 -48.28 5.39 -22.39
C PRO A 17 -47.22 5.73 -23.46
N PRO A 18 -47.45 6.76 -24.30
CA PRO A 18 -46.69 6.99 -25.52
C PRO A 18 -45.39 7.78 -25.33
N LEU A 19 -44.37 7.38 -26.08
CA LEU A 19 -43.14 8.14 -26.33
C LEU A 19 -43.40 9.17 -27.45
N SER A 20 -43.03 10.44 -27.21
CA SER A 20 -43.03 11.49 -28.23
C SER A 20 -41.59 11.83 -28.66
N PRO A 21 -41.36 12.20 -29.94
CA PRO A 21 -40.03 12.40 -30.48
C PRO A 21 -39.65 13.88 -30.42
N PHE A 22 -38.56 14.24 -29.74
CA PHE A 22 -37.96 15.56 -29.88
C PHE A 22 -36.53 15.50 -30.40
N SER A 23 -36.40 16.23 -31.50
CA SER A 23 -35.28 16.44 -32.40
C SER A 23 -34.00 16.86 -31.69
N CYS A 24 -32.89 16.33 -32.22
CA CYS A 24 -31.54 16.81 -32.02
C CYS A 24 -31.46 18.30 -32.37
N VAL A 25 -31.03 19.14 -31.42
CA VAL A 25 -30.71 20.55 -31.65
C VAL A 25 -29.22 20.75 -31.39
N ARG A 26 -28.45 20.87 -32.47
CA ARG A 26 -27.10 21.43 -32.46
C ARG A 26 -27.23 22.95 -32.38
N LEU A 27 -26.64 23.57 -31.36
CA LEU A 27 -26.44 25.01 -31.28
C LEU A 27 -24.96 25.32 -31.48
N PHE A 28 -24.60 25.77 -32.69
CA PHE A 28 -23.45 26.64 -32.94
C PHE A 28 -23.97 27.85 -33.73
N PRO A 29 -23.73 29.09 -33.30
CA PRO A 29 -24.07 30.25 -34.10
C PRO A 29 -23.01 30.50 -35.19
N PRO A 30 -23.41 30.96 -36.40
CA PRO A 30 -22.49 31.31 -37.48
C PRO A 30 -22.16 32.80 -37.44
N THR A 31 -20.90 33.19 -37.65
CA THR A 31 -20.59 34.45 -38.34
C THR A 31 -19.34 34.29 -39.18
N HIS A 32 -19.51 34.50 -40.49
CA HIS A 32 -18.43 34.76 -41.44
C HIS A 32 -17.89 36.17 -41.20
N ASN A 33 -16.56 36.32 -41.22
CA ASN A 33 -15.96 37.44 -41.93
C ASN A 33 -14.58 37.06 -42.47
N ASN A 34 -14.47 37.14 -43.79
CA ASN A 34 -13.25 36.99 -44.57
C ASN A 34 -12.33 38.20 -44.32
N LEU A 35 -11.09 37.94 -43.91
CA LEU A 35 -9.98 38.85 -44.20
C LEU A 35 -8.79 38.03 -44.69
N ASN A 36 -8.61 38.07 -46.02
CA ASN A 36 -7.39 37.70 -46.71
C ASN A 36 -6.26 38.63 -46.27
N LEU A 37 -5.19 38.09 -45.68
CA LEU A 37 -3.89 38.76 -45.61
C LEU A 37 -2.78 37.71 -45.75
N SER A 38 -2.32 37.57 -46.98
CA SER A 38 -1.11 36.86 -47.38
C SER A 38 0.13 37.64 -46.95
N LEU A 39 1.01 37.05 -46.13
CA LEU A 39 2.38 37.54 -45.91
C LEU A 39 3.39 36.37 -45.82
N PRO A 40 4.66 36.60 -46.22
CA PRO A 40 5.53 35.55 -46.76
C PRO A 40 6.42 34.87 -45.71
N VAL A 41 6.68 33.58 -45.92
CA VAL A 41 7.66 32.79 -45.16
C VAL A 41 9.08 33.20 -45.58
N ARG A 42 9.79 33.93 -44.72
CA ARG A 42 11.25 34.11 -44.79
C ARG A 42 11.95 33.07 -43.91
N LYS A 43 12.60 32.08 -44.54
CA LYS A 43 13.59 31.23 -43.87
C LYS A 43 14.78 32.09 -43.45
N ARG A 44 15.04 32.20 -42.14
CA ARG A 44 16.31 32.68 -41.60
C ARG A 44 17.12 31.46 -41.15
N GLN A 45 18.20 31.16 -41.87
CA GLN A 45 19.27 30.29 -41.39
C GLN A 45 20.07 31.07 -40.34
N ILE A 46 20.20 30.50 -39.14
CA ILE A 46 21.14 30.95 -38.10
C ILE A 46 22.32 29.97 -38.15
N PRO A 47 23.57 30.41 -38.34
CA PRO A 47 24.72 29.52 -38.27
C PRO A 47 25.06 29.25 -36.80
N VAL A 48 24.96 27.99 -36.38
CA VAL A 48 25.50 27.53 -35.09
C VAL A 48 27.01 27.35 -35.25
N ILE A 49 27.77 28.24 -34.62
CA ILE A 49 29.22 28.10 -34.46
C ILE A 49 29.44 27.11 -33.32
N CYS A 50 29.82 25.88 -33.66
CA CYS A 50 30.17 24.84 -32.69
C CYS A 50 31.57 25.13 -32.13
N ARG A 51 31.65 25.62 -30.88
CA ARG A 51 32.92 25.70 -30.13
C ARG A 51 33.19 24.32 -29.53
N LYS A 52 34.27 23.70 -29.99
CA LYS A 52 34.91 22.54 -29.37
C LYS A 52 35.48 22.92 -27.99
N SER A 53 34.66 22.87 -26.93
CA SER A 53 35.18 22.82 -25.56
C SER A 53 34.28 22.11 -24.55
N GLU A 54 33.13 21.55 -24.94
CA GLU A 54 32.22 20.82 -24.04
C GLU A 54 32.36 19.29 -24.09
N LEU A 55 33.18 18.75 -25.00
CA LEU A 55 33.37 17.31 -25.18
C LEU A 55 34.35 16.64 -24.18
N LEU A 56 34.87 17.38 -23.19
CA LEU A 56 35.80 16.82 -22.19
C LEU A 56 35.22 16.74 -20.77
N GLN A 57 33.98 17.18 -20.55
CA GLN A 57 33.28 17.05 -19.25
C GLN A 57 32.14 16.02 -19.28
N SER A 58 31.70 15.56 -20.45
CA SER A 58 30.67 14.53 -20.57
C SER A 58 31.19 13.10 -20.31
N GLU A 59 32.45 12.82 -20.61
CA GLU A 59 33.01 11.45 -20.46
C GLU A 59 33.36 11.06 -19.02
N ILE A 60 33.43 12.02 -18.08
CA ILE A 60 33.71 11.75 -16.66
C ILE A 60 32.41 11.62 -15.83
N MET A 61 31.25 12.04 -16.35
CA MET A 61 29.98 11.93 -15.63
C MET A 61 29.13 10.71 -16.01
N GLU A 62 29.39 10.05 -17.15
CA GLU A 62 28.66 8.83 -17.53
C GLU A 62 29.26 7.53 -16.96
N SER A 63 30.53 7.52 -16.53
CA SER A 63 31.18 6.28 -16.05
C SER A 63 31.01 6.00 -14.55
N GLY A 64 30.52 6.97 -13.76
CA GLY A 64 30.32 6.82 -12.31
C GLY A 64 28.89 6.45 -11.88
N GLY A 65 27.89 6.66 -12.76
CA GLY A 65 26.47 6.45 -12.44
C GLY A 65 25.91 5.08 -12.82
N GLU A 66 26.49 4.41 -13.83
CA GLU A 66 26.00 3.10 -14.32
C GLU A 66 26.56 1.90 -13.55
N ALA A 67 27.55 2.09 -12.67
CA ALA A 67 28.16 1.00 -11.91
C ALA A 67 27.34 0.59 -10.67
N LEU A 68 26.36 1.41 -10.24
CA LEU A 68 25.56 1.17 -9.05
C LEU A 68 24.22 0.49 -9.42
N VAL A 69 24.14 -0.77 -9.01
CA VAL A 69 22.99 -1.70 -8.97
C VAL A 69 22.92 -2.72 -10.10
N LYS A 70 23.84 -3.70 -10.06
CA LYS A 70 23.70 -4.99 -10.76
C LYS A 70 22.69 -5.94 -10.10
N LYS A 71 22.31 -5.72 -8.84
CA LYS A 71 21.48 -6.67 -8.09
C LYS A 71 20.03 -6.22 -8.02
N ARG A 72 19.18 -6.95 -8.76
CA ARG A 72 17.73 -6.76 -8.85
C ARG A 72 16.95 -8.00 -8.38
N THR A 73 17.64 -9.05 -7.99
CA THR A 73 17.02 -10.31 -7.56
C THR A 73 16.99 -10.38 -6.04
N ILE A 74 15.86 -10.80 -5.48
CA ILE A 74 15.74 -11.08 -4.04
C ILE A 74 16.82 -12.06 -3.59
N TYR A 75 17.32 -11.86 -2.36
CA TYR A 75 18.37 -12.69 -1.79
C TYR A 75 17.89 -14.13 -1.54
N PRO A 76 18.81 -15.11 -1.44
CA PRO A 76 18.45 -16.47 -1.04
C PRO A 76 17.74 -16.50 0.33
N PRO A 77 16.94 -17.53 0.62
CA PRO A 77 16.39 -17.73 1.95
C PRO A 77 17.48 -17.78 3.03
N ILE A 78 17.20 -17.19 4.19
CA ILE A 78 18.07 -17.17 5.36
C ILE A 78 17.23 -17.36 6.63
N GLU A 79 17.78 -18.07 7.61
CA GLU A 79 17.17 -18.26 8.92
C GLU A 79 17.61 -17.18 9.92
N PRO A 80 16.77 -16.86 10.93
CA PRO A 80 17.15 -15.90 11.94
C PRO A 80 18.21 -16.53 12.86
N TYR A 81 19.27 -15.79 13.15
CA TYR A 81 20.29 -16.23 14.11
C TYR A 81 19.87 -15.97 15.56
N ASN A 82 18.85 -15.12 15.78
CA ASN A 82 18.31 -14.82 17.10
C ASN A 82 16.83 -14.44 16.99
N ASN A 83 16.04 -14.74 18.02
CA ASN A 83 14.64 -14.35 18.13
C ASN A 83 14.19 -14.36 19.58
N GLY A 84 13.06 -13.72 19.87
CA GLY A 84 12.53 -13.65 21.22
C GLY A 84 11.14 -13.05 21.30
N ILE A 85 10.65 -12.97 22.53
CA ILE A 85 9.40 -12.29 22.88
C ILE A 85 9.77 -11.12 23.80
N LEU A 86 9.30 -9.92 23.47
CA LEU A 86 9.52 -8.70 24.26
C LEU A 86 8.20 -8.26 24.90
N LYS A 87 8.15 -8.15 26.23
CA LYS A 87 7.02 -7.54 26.94
C LYS A 87 7.06 -6.03 26.70
N VAL A 88 6.02 -5.49 26.08
CA VAL A 88 5.94 -4.07 25.73
C VAL A 88 4.88 -3.31 26.54
N SER A 89 3.88 -4.00 27.07
CA SER A 89 2.97 -3.45 28.09
C SER A 89 2.56 -4.55 29.06
N ASP A 90 1.69 -4.24 30.03
CA ASP A 90 1.16 -5.26 30.92
C ASP A 90 0.26 -6.28 30.22
N ILE A 91 -0.26 -5.93 29.04
CA ILE A 91 -1.10 -6.78 28.21
C ILE A 91 -0.26 -7.45 27.12
N HIS A 92 0.60 -6.69 26.43
CA HIS A 92 1.19 -7.12 25.17
C HIS A 92 2.62 -7.63 25.28
N THR A 93 2.87 -8.71 24.53
CA THR A 93 4.20 -9.14 24.16
C THR A 93 4.33 -9.25 22.64
N ILE A 94 5.45 -8.78 22.10
CA ILE A 94 5.73 -8.83 20.67
C ILE A 94 6.80 -9.86 20.35
N TYR A 95 6.61 -10.62 19.28
CA TYR A 95 7.65 -11.47 18.71
C TYR A 95 8.61 -10.64 17.87
N TRP A 96 9.91 -10.92 17.99
CA TRP A 96 10.94 -10.34 17.14
C TRP A 96 11.98 -11.38 16.72
N GLU A 97 12.65 -11.13 15.62
CA GLU A 97 13.76 -11.93 15.12
C GLU A 97 14.86 -11.07 14.47
N GLN A 98 16.06 -11.62 14.43
CA GLN A 98 17.23 -11.03 13.79
C GLN A 98 17.85 -11.98 12.77
N SER A 99 18.15 -11.48 11.58
CA SER A 99 18.78 -12.21 10.47
C SER A 99 19.91 -11.39 9.84
N GLY A 100 20.64 -12.00 8.91
CA GLY A 100 21.78 -11.34 8.25
C GLY A 100 23.00 -11.25 9.16
N LYS A 101 23.77 -10.18 9.03
CA LYS A 101 25.05 -9.97 9.70
C LYS A 101 24.84 -9.36 11.09
N PRO A 102 25.23 -10.02 12.20
CA PRO A 102 24.95 -9.53 13.57
C PRO A 102 25.53 -8.16 13.90
N ASP A 103 26.68 -7.81 13.34
CA ASP A 103 27.38 -6.52 13.45
C ASP A 103 27.18 -5.63 12.20
N GLY A 104 26.19 -5.97 11.36
CA GLY A 104 25.86 -5.24 10.15
C GLY A 104 25.07 -3.96 10.39
N HIS A 105 24.78 -3.22 9.32
CA HIS A 105 23.94 -2.02 9.36
C HIS A 105 22.52 -2.40 9.81
N PRO A 106 22.00 -1.84 10.91
CA PRO A 106 20.68 -2.22 11.42
C PRO A 106 19.56 -1.70 10.53
N VAL A 107 18.61 -2.58 10.22
CA VAL A 107 17.37 -2.25 9.52
C VAL A 107 16.17 -2.89 10.22
N VAL A 108 15.10 -2.14 10.42
CA VAL A 108 13.82 -2.66 10.92
C VAL A 108 12.81 -2.78 9.78
N PHE A 109 12.18 -3.94 9.69
CA PHE A 109 11.09 -4.23 8.76
C PHE A 109 9.73 -4.07 9.46
N LEU A 110 8.87 -3.21 8.89
CA LEU A 110 7.51 -2.96 9.35
C LEU A 110 6.52 -3.64 8.40
N HIS A 111 5.86 -4.70 8.87
CA HIS A 111 4.87 -5.43 8.06
C HIS A 111 3.58 -4.62 7.84
N GLY A 112 2.83 -4.99 6.80
CA GLY A 112 1.56 -4.37 6.39
C GLY A 112 0.32 -4.93 7.09
N GLY A 113 -0.84 -4.66 6.49
CA GLY A 113 -2.18 -4.85 7.04
C GLY A 113 -2.79 -3.48 7.40
N PRO A 114 -2.98 -3.13 8.69
CA PRO A 114 -2.33 -3.74 9.86
C PRO A 114 -2.84 -5.14 10.22
N GLY A 115 -2.08 -5.86 11.04
CA GLY A 115 -2.46 -7.21 11.50
C GLY A 115 -1.89 -8.38 10.68
N GLY A 116 -1.08 -8.13 9.63
CA GLY A 116 -0.56 -9.19 8.76
C GLY A 116 0.51 -10.09 9.36
N GLY A 117 1.43 -9.53 10.16
CA GLY A 117 2.61 -10.25 10.66
C GLY A 117 3.72 -10.38 9.62
N THR A 118 4.86 -10.88 10.07
CA THR A 118 6.06 -11.10 9.24
C THR A 118 6.07 -12.50 8.63
N SER A 119 6.89 -12.67 7.59
CA SER A 119 7.11 -13.94 6.91
C SER A 119 8.61 -14.12 6.58
N PRO A 120 9.10 -15.37 6.42
CA PRO A 120 10.50 -15.62 6.06
C PRO A 120 10.94 -14.91 4.77
N GLY A 121 10.01 -14.69 3.84
CA GLY A 121 10.27 -13.95 2.60
C GLY A 121 10.70 -12.50 2.82
N ASN A 122 10.30 -11.88 3.92
CA ASN A 122 10.62 -10.48 4.21
C ASN A 122 12.12 -10.24 4.47
N ARG A 123 12.87 -11.26 4.91
CA ARG A 123 14.32 -11.18 5.10
C ARG A 123 15.09 -11.00 3.78
N ARG A 124 14.48 -11.37 2.66
CA ARG A 124 15.16 -11.54 1.37
C ARG A 124 15.31 -10.25 0.57
N PHE A 125 14.80 -9.13 1.07
CA PHE A 125 15.00 -7.81 0.46
C PHE A 125 16.34 -7.16 0.83
N PHE A 126 17.07 -7.75 1.79
CA PHE A 126 18.27 -7.18 2.37
C PHE A 126 19.46 -8.08 2.11
N ASP A 127 20.63 -7.46 1.92
CA ASP A 127 21.88 -8.19 1.84
C ASP A 127 22.29 -8.81 3.19
N PRO A 128 22.32 -10.14 3.32
CA PRO A 128 22.64 -10.79 4.59
C PRO A 128 24.09 -10.56 5.02
N GLU A 129 25.00 -10.16 4.12
CA GLU A 129 26.40 -9.87 4.46
C GLU A 129 26.62 -8.41 4.91
N PHE A 130 25.61 -7.56 4.75
CA PHE A 130 25.69 -6.14 5.10
C PHE A 130 24.73 -5.76 6.23
N TYR A 131 23.49 -6.22 6.16
CA TYR A 131 22.43 -5.79 7.08
C TYR A 131 22.32 -6.69 8.30
N ARG A 132 22.14 -6.05 9.47
CA ARG A 132 21.50 -6.65 10.65
C ARG A 132 20.00 -6.45 10.52
N ILE A 133 19.30 -7.47 10.07
CA ILE A 133 17.88 -7.39 9.71
C ILE A 133 17.04 -7.68 10.95
N VAL A 134 16.16 -6.75 11.34
CA VAL A 134 15.23 -6.90 12.46
C VAL A 134 13.80 -6.97 11.93
N LEU A 135 13.11 -8.08 12.20
CA LEU A 135 11.68 -8.25 11.93
C LEU A 135 10.96 -8.38 13.27
N PHE A 136 9.74 -7.85 13.36
CA PHE A 136 8.88 -8.10 14.51
C PHE A 136 7.41 -8.13 14.08
N ASP A 137 6.61 -8.89 14.81
CA ASP A 137 5.16 -8.93 14.63
C ASP A 137 4.53 -7.86 15.53
N GLN A 138 3.74 -6.96 14.95
CA GLN A 138 3.03 -5.92 15.69
C GLN A 138 1.98 -6.53 16.63
N ARG A 139 1.48 -5.71 17.57
CA ARG A 139 0.51 -6.14 18.61
C ARG A 139 -0.67 -6.91 17.98
N GLY A 140 -0.97 -8.07 18.55
CA GLY A 140 -2.08 -8.94 18.12
C GLY A 140 -1.88 -9.70 16.80
N ALA A 141 -0.80 -9.46 16.06
CA ALA A 141 -0.52 -10.09 14.77
C ALA A 141 0.51 -11.23 14.89
N GLY A 142 0.49 -12.15 13.92
CA GLY A 142 1.50 -13.19 13.78
C GLY A 142 1.70 -14.02 15.06
N LYS A 143 2.93 -13.97 15.60
CA LYS A 143 3.36 -14.65 16.82
C LYS A 143 3.25 -13.79 18.08
N SER A 144 2.85 -12.52 17.97
CA SER A 144 2.66 -11.61 19.10
C SER A 144 1.37 -11.93 19.85
N THR A 145 1.36 -11.64 21.15
CA THR A 145 0.22 -11.99 22.03
C THR A 145 -0.24 -10.80 22.88
N PRO A 146 -1.54 -10.71 23.20
CA PRO A 146 -2.62 -11.66 22.86
C PRO A 146 -3.06 -11.54 21.39
N HIS A 147 -3.31 -12.68 20.74
CA HIS A 147 -3.72 -12.74 19.33
C HIS A 147 -5.03 -11.97 19.08
N ALA A 148 -5.09 -11.23 17.97
CA ALA A 148 -6.22 -10.38 17.56
C ALA A 148 -6.70 -9.38 18.64
N CYS A 149 -5.84 -8.99 19.59
CA CYS A 149 -6.18 -8.03 20.63
C CYS A 149 -6.18 -6.59 20.09
N LEU A 150 -7.24 -5.83 20.43
CA LEU A 150 -7.42 -4.43 20.02
C LEU A 150 -7.14 -3.44 21.17
N GLU A 151 -7.11 -3.92 22.41
CA GLU A 151 -6.78 -3.08 23.57
C GLU A 151 -5.32 -2.65 23.48
N GLU A 152 -5.02 -1.37 23.77
CA GLU A 152 -3.68 -0.78 23.58
C GLU A 152 -3.06 -1.12 22.21
N ASN A 153 -3.86 -1.12 21.13
CA ASN A 153 -3.37 -1.41 19.78
C ASN A 153 -3.62 -0.21 18.87
N THR A 154 -2.88 0.88 19.13
CA THR A 154 -2.94 2.12 18.35
C THR A 154 -1.63 2.37 17.59
N THR A 155 -1.66 3.28 16.60
CA THR A 155 -0.45 3.71 15.88
C THR A 155 0.66 4.15 16.84
N TRP A 156 0.31 4.86 17.91
CA TRP A 156 1.27 5.40 18.87
C TRP A 156 1.82 4.33 19.82
N ASP A 157 1.01 3.32 20.15
CA ASP A 157 1.48 2.13 20.84
C ASP A 157 2.54 1.39 20.03
N LEU A 158 2.30 1.22 18.73
CA LEU A 158 3.26 0.57 17.83
C LEU A 158 4.54 1.41 17.64
N VAL A 159 4.42 2.74 17.54
CA VAL A 159 5.59 3.65 17.53
C VAL A 159 6.43 3.47 18.79
N ASN A 160 5.80 3.38 19.96
CA ASN A 160 6.49 3.13 21.23
C ASN A 160 7.15 1.74 21.29
N ASP A 161 6.52 0.73 20.70
CA ASP A 161 7.07 -0.63 20.64
C ASP A 161 8.32 -0.71 19.78
N ILE A 162 8.34 0.04 18.67
CA ILE A 162 9.51 0.16 17.80
C ILE A 162 10.71 0.70 18.61
N GLU A 163 10.52 1.73 19.43
CA GLU A 163 11.59 2.24 20.32
C GLU A 163 11.99 1.24 21.40
N LYS A 164 11.04 0.58 22.06
CA LYS A 164 11.34 -0.47 23.06
C LYS A 164 12.17 -1.60 22.46
N LEU A 165 11.85 -2.02 21.24
CA LEU A 165 12.61 -3.03 20.52
C LEU A 165 14.01 -2.53 20.15
N ARG A 166 14.11 -1.30 19.63
CA ARG A 166 15.40 -0.66 19.30
C ARG A 166 16.34 -0.63 20.51
N GLU A 167 15.83 -0.20 21.66
CA GLU A 167 16.57 -0.13 22.93
C GLU A 167 16.93 -1.52 23.47
N HIS A 168 15.98 -2.47 23.45
CA HIS A 168 16.20 -3.85 23.85
C HIS A 168 17.36 -4.49 23.07
N LEU A 169 17.41 -4.24 21.76
CA LEU A 169 18.45 -4.74 20.86
C LEU A 169 19.74 -3.89 20.86
N LYS A 170 19.77 -2.80 21.64
CA LYS A 170 20.87 -1.85 21.78
C LYS A 170 21.32 -1.25 20.44
N ILE A 171 20.35 -0.89 19.61
CA ILE A 171 20.57 -0.27 18.30
C ILE A 171 20.45 1.26 18.48
N PRO A 172 21.48 2.07 18.24
CA PRO A 172 21.36 3.53 18.42
C PRO A 172 20.38 4.17 17.43
N GLU A 173 20.51 3.80 16.17
CA GLU A 173 19.76 4.30 15.00
C GLU A 173 19.67 3.16 13.98
N TRP A 174 18.68 3.18 13.09
CA TRP A 174 18.51 2.15 12.07
C TRP A 174 17.82 2.66 10.81
N GLN A 175 17.99 1.91 9.72
CA GLN A 175 17.16 2.09 8.54
C GLN A 175 15.76 1.56 8.83
N VAL A 176 14.73 2.22 8.30
CA VAL A 176 13.34 1.76 8.39
C VAL A 176 12.85 1.33 7.01
N PHE A 177 12.31 0.12 6.93
CA PHE A 177 11.69 -0.44 5.73
C PHE A 177 10.23 -0.72 6.03
N GLY A 178 9.30 -0.22 5.21
CA GLY A 178 7.87 -0.47 5.42
C GLY A 178 7.05 -0.30 4.15
N GLY A 179 6.08 -1.19 3.95
CA GLY A 179 5.18 -1.10 2.80
C GLY A 179 3.72 -1.34 3.14
N SER A 180 2.79 -0.77 2.36
CA SER A 180 1.35 -0.72 2.69
C SER A 180 1.16 0.02 4.02
N TRP A 181 0.38 -0.51 4.97
CA TRP A 181 0.36 -0.05 6.36
C TRP A 181 1.76 0.09 6.99
N GLY A 182 2.72 -0.77 6.62
CA GLY A 182 4.10 -0.62 7.08
C GLY A 182 4.73 0.72 6.66
N SER A 183 4.29 1.32 5.53
CA SER A 183 4.69 2.67 5.12
C SER A 183 4.03 3.75 5.97
N THR A 184 2.76 3.55 6.36
CA THR A 184 2.03 4.42 7.31
C THR A 184 2.78 4.46 8.65
N LEU A 185 3.12 3.28 9.19
CA LEU A 185 3.84 3.16 10.44
C LEU A 185 5.28 3.66 10.34
N ALA A 186 5.97 3.44 9.20
CA ALA A 186 7.30 3.99 8.95
C ALA A 186 7.30 5.52 8.96
N LEU A 187 6.31 6.15 8.32
CA LEU A 187 6.16 7.61 8.33
C LEU A 187 5.85 8.11 9.75
N ALA A 188 4.90 7.51 10.45
CA ALA A 188 4.54 7.91 11.81
C ALA A 188 5.72 7.79 12.79
N TYR A 189 6.47 6.69 12.72
CA TYR A 189 7.67 6.46 13.53
C TYR A 189 8.76 7.48 13.21
N SER A 190 9.08 7.67 11.93
CA SER A 190 10.16 8.57 11.52
C SER A 190 9.83 10.04 11.81
N GLN A 191 8.57 10.44 11.75
CA GLN A 191 8.13 11.79 12.12
C GLN A 191 8.17 12.04 13.63
N SER A 192 8.12 10.99 14.44
CA SER A 192 8.19 11.05 15.90
C SER A 192 9.63 10.94 16.41
N HIS A 193 10.46 10.18 15.71
CA HIS A 193 11.85 9.88 16.07
C HIS A 193 12.81 10.07 14.88
N PRO A 194 12.89 11.27 14.27
CA PRO A 194 13.71 11.50 13.07
C PRO A 194 15.19 11.18 13.32
N ASP A 195 15.69 11.50 14.51
CA ASP A 195 17.08 11.25 14.93
C ASP A 195 17.42 9.75 15.15
N LYS A 196 16.46 8.85 14.93
CA LYS A 196 16.66 7.38 15.04
C LYS A 196 16.67 6.68 13.70
N VAL A 197 16.47 7.42 12.61
CA VAL A 197 16.25 6.86 11.28
C VAL A 197 17.37 7.26 10.33
N THR A 198 18.18 6.28 9.92
CA THR A 198 19.31 6.51 9.00
C THR A 198 18.90 6.53 7.53
N GLY A 199 17.74 5.95 7.20
CA GLY A 199 17.19 5.92 5.85
C GLY A 199 15.82 5.25 5.80
N LEU A 200 15.06 5.50 4.73
CA LEU A 200 13.70 4.99 4.53
C LEU A 200 13.53 4.31 3.18
N VAL A 201 13.00 3.09 3.20
CA VAL A 201 12.52 2.39 2.00
C VAL A 201 11.03 2.13 2.17
N LEU A 202 10.22 2.83 1.37
CA LEU A 202 8.77 2.82 1.45
C LEU A 202 8.17 2.14 0.21
N ARG A 203 7.06 1.41 0.37
CA ARG A 203 6.35 0.76 -0.74
C ARG A 203 4.84 0.85 -0.63
N GLY A 204 4.12 1.01 -1.73
CA GLY A 204 2.66 0.92 -1.71
C GLY A 204 2.08 1.93 -0.71
N ILE A 205 2.34 3.21 -0.96
CA ILE A 205 2.15 4.28 0.02
C ILE A 205 0.71 4.35 0.48
N PHE A 206 0.53 4.21 1.79
CA PHE A 206 -0.76 4.32 2.43
C PHE A 206 -0.70 5.43 3.48
N LEU A 207 -1.48 6.49 3.27
CA LEU A 207 -1.51 7.66 4.15
C LEU A 207 -2.73 7.67 5.08
N LEU A 208 -3.59 6.65 4.96
CA LEU A 208 -4.76 6.42 5.80
C LEU A 208 -5.79 7.56 5.78
N ARG A 209 -5.78 8.37 4.72
CA ARG A 209 -6.81 9.38 4.46
C ARG A 209 -8.13 8.71 4.14
N LYS A 210 -9.24 9.34 4.50
CA LYS A 210 -10.60 8.86 4.22
C LYS A 210 -10.78 8.50 2.75
N LYS A 211 -10.24 9.29 1.82
CA LYS A 211 -10.34 9.00 0.37
C LYS A 211 -9.66 7.69 -0.06
N GLU A 212 -8.66 7.20 0.69
CA GLU A 212 -8.00 5.92 0.44
C GLU A 212 -8.82 4.77 1.01
N ILE A 213 -9.40 4.96 2.19
CA ILE A 213 -10.33 4.00 2.80
C ILE A 213 -11.58 3.86 1.93
N ASP A 214 -12.20 4.97 1.53
CA ASP A 214 -13.39 5.00 0.68
C ASP A 214 -13.12 4.36 -0.68
N TRP A 215 -11.94 4.61 -1.24
CA TRP A 215 -11.53 3.98 -2.49
C TRP A 215 -11.57 2.46 -2.39
N PHE A 216 -10.99 1.87 -1.35
CA PHE A 216 -10.81 0.43 -1.29
C PHE A 216 -11.98 -0.31 -0.63
N TYR A 217 -12.65 0.28 0.36
CA TYR A 217 -13.69 -0.37 1.16
C TYR A 217 -15.10 0.22 0.98
N GLU A 218 -15.27 1.30 0.21
CA GLU A 218 -16.60 1.88 -0.08
C GLU A 218 -16.92 1.92 -1.59
N GLY A 219 -16.20 1.13 -2.39
CA GLY A 219 -16.58 0.79 -3.76
C GLY A 219 -15.83 1.52 -4.88
N GLY A 220 -14.77 2.27 -4.59
CA GLY A 220 -13.91 2.83 -5.65
C GLY A 220 -13.22 1.74 -6.48
N ALA A 221 -12.52 0.82 -5.82
CA ALA A 221 -11.84 -0.31 -6.45
C ALA A 221 -12.79 -1.34 -7.10
N ALA A 222 -14.09 -1.31 -6.75
CA ALA A 222 -15.11 -2.12 -7.40
C ALA A 222 -15.27 -1.80 -8.90
N ALA A 223 -14.85 -0.62 -9.35
CA ALA A 223 -14.79 -0.29 -10.78
C ALA A 223 -13.80 -1.18 -11.56
N ILE A 224 -12.85 -1.81 -10.87
CA ILE A 224 -11.82 -2.68 -11.44
C ILE A 224 -12.14 -4.16 -11.15
N TYR A 225 -12.63 -4.47 -9.95
CA TYR A 225 -12.95 -5.83 -9.49
C TYR A 225 -14.43 -5.99 -9.07
N PRO A 226 -15.40 -5.80 -9.98
CA PRO A 226 -16.82 -5.87 -9.63
C PRO A 226 -17.26 -7.28 -9.19
N ASP A 227 -16.62 -8.30 -9.75
CA ASP A 227 -16.84 -9.72 -9.44
C ASP A 227 -16.40 -10.09 -8.02
N ALA A 228 -15.21 -9.69 -7.58
CA ALA A 228 -14.76 -9.90 -6.21
C ALA A 228 -15.49 -8.99 -5.21
N TRP A 229 -15.83 -7.77 -5.65
CA TRP A 229 -16.55 -6.80 -4.81
C TRP A 229 -17.95 -7.26 -4.45
N GLU A 230 -18.65 -7.95 -5.36
CA GLU A 230 -20.00 -8.45 -5.11
C GLU A 230 -20.06 -9.32 -3.86
N GLU A 231 -19.13 -10.27 -3.69
CA GLU A 231 -19.07 -11.15 -2.52
C GLU A 231 -18.78 -10.38 -1.21
N PHE A 232 -17.86 -9.42 -1.25
CA PHE A 232 -17.53 -8.56 -0.10
C PHE A 232 -18.73 -7.69 0.30
N ARG A 233 -19.30 -6.94 -0.66
CA ARG A 233 -20.47 -6.09 -0.43
C ARG A 233 -21.68 -6.90 0.04
N ASP A 234 -21.93 -8.06 -0.57
CA ASP A 234 -23.15 -8.83 -0.33
C ASP A 234 -23.13 -9.64 0.97
N PHE A 235 -21.97 -9.83 1.58
CA PHE A 235 -21.85 -10.29 2.96
C PHE A 235 -22.58 -9.35 3.94
N ILE A 236 -22.65 -8.05 3.63
CA ILE A 236 -23.37 -7.06 4.42
C ILE A 236 -24.84 -6.94 3.92
N PRO A 237 -25.85 -6.99 4.81
CA PRO A 237 -27.25 -6.75 4.46
C PRO A 237 -27.43 -5.39 3.80
N GLU A 238 -28.30 -5.29 2.80
CA GLU A 238 -28.50 -4.06 2.01
C GLU A 238 -28.77 -2.82 2.87
N SER A 239 -29.54 -2.96 3.96
CA SER A 239 -29.84 -1.87 4.90
C SER A 239 -28.65 -1.35 5.70
N GLU A 240 -27.53 -2.09 5.75
CA GLU A 240 -26.31 -1.73 6.48
C GLU A 240 -25.18 -1.26 5.54
N ARG A 241 -25.38 -1.21 4.21
CA ARG A 241 -24.34 -0.85 3.23
C ARG A 241 -24.08 0.65 3.09
N GLY A 242 -24.53 1.46 4.05
CA GLY A 242 -24.26 2.90 4.06
C GLY A 242 -22.81 3.26 4.41
N CYS A 243 -22.12 2.36 5.12
CA CYS A 243 -20.69 2.41 5.44
C CYS A 243 -20.24 0.97 5.70
N LEU A 244 -19.55 0.36 4.75
CA LEU A 244 -19.13 -1.04 4.85
C LEU A 244 -18.09 -1.22 5.94
N VAL A 245 -17.18 -0.27 6.13
CA VAL A 245 -16.18 -0.32 7.21
C VAL A 245 -16.86 -0.45 8.58
N ASP A 246 -17.88 0.35 8.87
CA ASP A 246 -18.64 0.26 10.14
C ASP A 246 -19.48 -1.03 10.24
N ALA A 247 -20.07 -1.46 9.13
CA ALA A 247 -20.88 -2.69 9.09
C ALA A 247 -20.03 -3.94 9.34
N TYR A 248 -18.79 -3.98 8.84
CA TYR A 248 -17.81 -5.00 9.16
C TYR A 248 -17.30 -4.86 10.60
N HIS A 249 -17.05 -3.63 11.08
CA HIS A 249 -16.61 -3.39 12.46
C HIS A 249 -17.53 -4.04 13.50
N LYS A 250 -18.83 -3.86 13.32
CA LYS A 250 -19.87 -4.49 14.14
C LYS A 250 -19.76 -6.02 14.17
N ARG A 251 -19.48 -6.65 13.03
CA ARG A 251 -19.44 -8.12 12.89
C ARG A 251 -18.12 -8.69 13.40
N LEU A 252 -17.02 -8.01 13.11
CA LEU A 252 -15.66 -8.34 13.58
C LEU A 252 -15.50 -8.23 15.11
N ASN A 253 -16.40 -7.52 15.78
CA ASN A 253 -16.44 -7.38 17.24
C ASN A 253 -17.74 -7.95 17.85
N SER A 254 -18.43 -8.85 17.16
CA SER A 254 -19.61 -9.56 17.65
C SER A 254 -19.27 -10.49 18.82
N ASP A 255 -20.16 -10.68 19.79
CA ASP A 255 -19.99 -11.70 20.84
C ASP A 255 -20.08 -13.14 20.30
N HIS A 256 -20.47 -13.32 19.03
CA HIS A 256 -20.56 -14.62 18.37
C HIS A 256 -19.33 -14.89 17.49
N PRO A 257 -18.48 -15.88 17.85
CA PRO A 257 -17.25 -16.18 17.10
C PRO A 257 -17.50 -16.49 15.62
N GLU A 258 -18.56 -17.25 15.30
CA GLU A 258 -18.90 -17.58 13.91
C GLU A 258 -19.15 -16.33 13.05
N THR A 259 -19.76 -15.29 13.62
CA THR A 259 -19.96 -14.01 12.94
C THR A 259 -18.63 -13.29 12.72
N GLN A 260 -17.74 -13.30 13.73
CA GLN A 260 -16.42 -12.69 13.61
C GLN A 260 -15.60 -13.37 12.49
N TYR A 261 -15.51 -14.71 12.52
CA TYR A 261 -14.72 -15.45 11.54
C TYR A 261 -15.28 -15.33 10.12
N ALA A 262 -16.61 -15.40 9.94
CA ALA A 262 -17.21 -15.21 8.63
C ALA A 262 -16.93 -13.81 8.04
N ALA A 263 -17.02 -12.77 8.87
CA ALA A 263 -16.68 -11.41 8.46
C ALA A 263 -15.18 -11.25 8.17
N ALA A 264 -14.34 -11.86 9.00
CA ALA A 264 -12.90 -11.82 8.87
C ALA A 264 -12.42 -12.47 7.57
N ARG A 265 -12.95 -13.65 7.21
CA ARG A 265 -12.64 -14.31 5.93
C ARG A 265 -13.07 -13.46 4.74
N SER A 266 -14.29 -12.91 4.78
CA SER A 266 -14.82 -12.07 3.70
C SER A 266 -13.97 -10.80 3.50
N TRP A 267 -13.63 -10.10 4.58
CA TRP A 267 -12.76 -8.93 4.55
C TRP A 267 -11.36 -9.24 4.03
N THR A 268 -10.73 -10.29 4.57
CA THR A 268 -9.38 -10.70 4.18
C THR A 268 -9.32 -11.14 2.72
N LYS A 269 -10.33 -11.88 2.25
CA LYS A 269 -10.42 -12.35 0.86
C LYS A 269 -10.47 -11.20 -0.13
N TRP A 270 -11.22 -10.13 0.17
CA TRP A 270 -11.27 -8.93 -0.68
C TRP A 270 -9.87 -8.34 -0.95
N GLU A 271 -9.06 -8.19 0.09
CA GLU A 271 -7.70 -7.68 -0.10
C GLU A 271 -6.78 -8.70 -0.80
N MET A 272 -6.87 -9.98 -0.41
CA MET A 272 -5.99 -10.99 -1.00
C MET A 272 -6.25 -11.18 -2.51
N MET A 273 -7.47 -10.96 -2.98
CA MET A 273 -7.86 -10.99 -4.40
C MET A 273 -7.29 -9.83 -5.21
N THR A 274 -7.00 -8.69 -4.56
CA THR A 274 -6.71 -7.42 -5.22
C THR A 274 -5.26 -6.94 -5.00
N ALA A 275 -4.50 -7.63 -4.13
CA ALA A 275 -3.11 -7.28 -3.82
C ALA A 275 -2.11 -7.49 -4.97
N HIS A 276 -2.46 -8.26 -6.01
CA HIS A 276 -1.58 -8.56 -7.14
C HIS A 276 -2.20 -8.09 -8.47
N LEU A 277 -1.36 -7.71 -9.44
CA LEU A 277 -1.83 -7.29 -10.77
C LEU A 277 -2.57 -8.43 -11.48
N ARG A 278 -2.06 -9.65 -11.33
CA ARG A 278 -2.72 -10.87 -11.78
C ARG A 278 -3.17 -11.66 -10.55
N PRO A 279 -4.34 -12.32 -10.59
CA PRO A 279 -4.79 -13.16 -9.48
C PRO A 279 -3.69 -14.12 -9.01
N ASN A 280 -3.55 -14.24 -7.70
CA ASN A 280 -2.56 -15.09 -7.06
C ASN A 280 -3.28 -16.03 -6.09
N ASP A 281 -3.52 -17.26 -6.53
CA ASP A 281 -4.31 -18.25 -5.78
C ASP A 281 -3.70 -18.57 -4.40
N GLU A 282 -2.37 -18.63 -4.30
CA GLU A 282 -1.67 -18.84 -3.03
C GLU A 282 -1.94 -17.71 -2.03
N ASN A 283 -2.01 -16.47 -2.51
CA ASN A 283 -2.33 -15.32 -1.68
C ASN A 283 -3.80 -15.33 -1.25
N ILE A 284 -4.71 -15.64 -2.18
CA ILE A 284 -6.16 -15.72 -1.93
C ILE A 284 -6.48 -16.79 -0.87
N GLN A 285 -5.80 -17.94 -0.92
CA GLN A 285 -5.97 -19.03 0.04
C GLN A 285 -5.65 -18.65 1.49
N LYS A 286 -4.89 -17.58 1.73
CA LYS A 286 -4.64 -17.10 3.11
C LYS A 286 -5.93 -16.69 3.82
N ALA A 287 -6.95 -16.26 3.08
CA ALA A 287 -8.24 -15.91 3.67
C ALA A 287 -8.94 -17.12 4.33
N GLU A 288 -8.55 -18.36 3.97
CA GLU A 288 -9.08 -19.58 4.57
C GLU A 288 -8.41 -19.94 5.91
N ASP A 289 -7.30 -19.27 6.28
CA ASP A 289 -6.71 -19.39 7.61
C ASP A 289 -7.46 -18.49 8.59
N ASP A 290 -8.35 -19.07 9.39
CA ASP A 290 -9.16 -18.36 10.37
C ASP A 290 -8.32 -17.56 11.39
N LYS A 291 -7.14 -18.06 11.77
CA LYS A 291 -6.29 -17.35 12.74
C LYS A 291 -5.67 -16.11 12.10
N PHE A 292 -5.19 -16.23 10.86
CA PHE A 292 -4.68 -15.10 10.10
C PHE A 292 -5.80 -14.09 9.82
N SER A 293 -6.90 -14.54 9.20
CA SER A 293 -8.03 -13.69 8.81
C SER A 293 -8.61 -12.92 9.99
N LEU A 294 -8.76 -13.56 11.17
CA LEU A 294 -9.29 -12.89 12.35
C LEU A 294 -8.39 -11.75 12.83
N ALA A 295 -7.07 -11.99 12.97
CA ALA A 295 -6.16 -10.93 13.38
C ALA A 295 -6.07 -9.83 12.33
N PHE A 296 -5.92 -10.21 11.06
CA PHE A 296 -5.82 -9.28 9.93
C PHE A 296 -7.05 -8.36 9.88
N ALA A 297 -8.24 -8.92 9.70
CA ALA A 297 -9.45 -8.13 9.52
C ALA A 297 -9.83 -7.31 10.76
N ARG A 298 -9.72 -7.89 11.98
CA ARG A 298 -10.10 -7.15 13.20
C ARG A 298 -9.18 -5.96 13.44
N ILE A 299 -7.86 -6.15 13.32
CA ILE A 299 -6.89 -5.09 13.56
C ILE A 299 -6.97 -4.05 12.44
N GLU A 300 -7.01 -4.48 11.18
CA GLU A 300 -7.13 -3.57 10.04
C GLU A 300 -8.37 -2.66 10.14
N ASN A 301 -9.54 -3.26 10.30
CA ASN A 301 -10.78 -2.52 10.47
C ASN A 301 -10.74 -1.60 11.70
N HIS A 302 -10.15 -2.04 12.82
CA HIS A 302 -9.98 -1.23 14.03
C HIS A 302 -9.18 0.05 13.78
N TYR A 303 -8.11 -0.02 13.00
CA TYR A 303 -7.34 1.17 12.65
C TYR A 303 -8.13 2.10 11.72
N PHE A 304 -8.93 1.54 10.81
CA PHE A 304 -9.68 2.35 9.85
C PHE A 304 -10.85 3.10 10.48
N VAL A 305 -11.66 2.46 11.34
CA VAL A 305 -12.74 3.15 12.06
C VAL A 305 -12.22 4.26 13.00
N ASN A 306 -10.96 4.17 13.43
CA ASN A 306 -10.30 5.15 14.28
C ASN A 306 -9.42 6.14 13.51
N ASN A 307 -9.51 6.20 12.17
CA ASN A 307 -8.69 7.08 11.32
C ASN A 307 -7.18 6.98 11.61
N GLY A 308 -6.69 5.77 11.88
CA GLY A 308 -5.30 5.50 12.22
C GLY A 308 -4.84 6.19 13.52
N PHE A 309 -5.76 6.65 14.36
CA PHE A 309 -5.47 7.42 15.59
C PHE A 309 -4.72 8.73 15.33
N PHE A 310 -4.81 9.27 14.11
CA PHE A 310 -4.25 10.55 13.75
C PHE A 310 -5.20 11.69 14.11
N THR A 311 -4.64 12.85 14.42
CA THR A 311 -5.42 14.05 14.78
C THR A 311 -6.05 14.75 13.57
N SER A 312 -5.65 14.38 12.35
CA SER A 312 -6.18 14.91 11.10
C SER A 312 -6.02 13.91 9.96
N ASP A 313 -6.86 14.04 8.94
CA ASP A 313 -6.83 13.18 7.74
C ASP A 313 -5.47 13.27 7.02
N SER A 314 -4.91 14.47 6.90
CA SER A 314 -3.63 14.74 6.23
C SER A 314 -2.41 14.60 7.14
N TYR A 315 -2.55 14.10 8.37
CA TYR A 315 -1.50 14.12 9.40
C TYR A 315 -0.11 13.71 8.88
N LEU A 316 -0.03 12.59 8.16
CA LEU A 316 1.26 12.10 7.67
C LEU A 316 1.88 12.99 6.59
N LEU A 317 1.08 13.68 5.77
CA LEU A 317 1.59 14.66 4.80
C LEU A 317 2.01 15.96 5.49
N ASP A 318 1.20 16.42 6.45
CA ASP A 318 1.44 17.68 7.15
C ASP A 318 2.72 17.66 8.00
N ASN A 319 3.20 16.46 8.36
CA ASN A 319 4.41 16.26 9.17
C ASN A 319 5.65 15.84 8.35
N VAL A 320 5.58 15.82 7.02
CA VAL A 320 6.69 15.39 6.15
C VAL A 320 7.95 16.23 6.36
N ASP A 321 7.85 17.54 6.60
CA ASP A 321 9.01 18.42 6.75
C ASP A 321 9.97 17.97 7.87
N LYS A 322 9.47 17.26 8.89
CA LYS A 322 10.29 16.69 9.97
C LYS A 322 11.30 15.67 9.49
N ILE A 323 11.02 15.01 8.36
CA ILE A 323 11.80 13.87 7.86
C ILE A 323 12.42 14.11 6.48
N ARG A 324 12.22 15.28 5.86
CA ARG A 324 12.68 15.54 4.48
C ARG A 324 14.17 15.34 4.25
N HIS A 325 14.97 15.52 5.31
CA HIS A 325 16.40 15.35 5.30
C HIS A 325 16.85 13.86 5.25
N ILE A 326 15.97 12.92 5.60
CA ILE A 326 16.24 11.49 5.61
C ILE A 326 16.23 10.95 4.18
N LYS A 327 17.28 10.22 3.81
CA LYS A 327 17.37 9.57 2.49
C LYS A 327 16.27 8.54 2.33
N THR A 328 15.44 8.73 1.31
CA THR A 328 14.20 7.97 1.14
C THR A 328 14.04 7.50 -0.30
N THR A 329 13.66 6.23 -0.47
CA THR A 329 13.17 5.69 -1.75
C THR A 329 11.72 5.23 -1.59
N ILE A 330 10.85 5.63 -2.51
CA ILE A 330 9.44 5.23 -2.56
C ILE A 330 9.25 4.33 -3.78
N VAL A 331 8.77 3.10 -3.59
CA VAL A 331 8.47 2.15 -4.67
C VAL A 331 6.96 1.96 -4.77
N GLN A 332 6.36 2.25 -5.92
CA GLN A 332 4.90 2.19 -6.10
C GLN A 332 4.53 1.43 -7.37
N GLY A 333 3.58 0.50 -7.27
CA GLY A 333 2.97 -0.13 -8.44
C GLY A 333 2.01 0.84 -9.13
N ARG A 334 2.09 0.94 -10.46
CA ARG A 334 1.19 1.79 -11.25
C ARG A 334 -0.28 1.40 -11.08
N TYR A 335 -0.53 0.10 -10.98
CA TYR A 335 -1.85 -0.51 -10.88
C TYR A 335 -2.11 -1.05 -9.46
N ASP A 336 -1.46 -0.47 -8.45
CA ASP A 336 -1.79 -0.74 -7.05
C ASP A 336 -3.23 -0.29 -6.77
N VAL A 337 -4.13 -1.26 -6.57
CA VAL A 337 -5.54 -0.99 -6.27
C VAL A 337 -5.86 -0.95 -4.78
N CYS A 338 -5.01 -1.52 -3.92
CA CYS A 338 -5.16 -1.46 -2.47
C CYS A 338 -4.78 -0.06 -1.95
N CYS A 339 -3.63 0.44 -2.41
CA CYS A 339 -3.09 1.75 -2.08
C CYS A 339 -2.86 2.53 -3.37
N PRO A 340 -3.88 3.24 -3.89
CA PRO A 340 -3.82 3.83 -5.22
C PRO A 340 -2.65 4.80 -5.38
N MET A 341 -2.01 4.77 -6.56
CA MET A 341 -0.84 5.59 -6.94
C MET A 341 -0.96 7.09 -6.57
N MET A 342 -2.19 7.61 -6.43
CA MET A 342 -2.44 8.97 -5.94
C MET A 342 -1.73 9.28 -4.61
N SER A 343 -1.62 8.31 -3.70
CA SER A 343 -1.00 8.52 -2.38
C SER A 343 0.51 8.68 -2.48
N ALA A 344 1.19 7.82 -3.25
CA ALA A 344 2.60 7.97 -3.53
C ALA A 344 2.93 9.26 -4.27
N TRP A 345 2.05 9.68 -5.20
CA TRP A 345 2.21 10.93 -5.92
C TRP A 345 2.02 12.16 -5.02
N ASP A 346 1.03 12.14 -4.12
CA ASP A 346 0.83 13.19 -3.13
C ASP A 346 2.03 13.29 -2.16
N LEU A 347 2.54 12.16 -1.68
CA LEU A 347 3.73 12.12 -0.82
C LEU A 347 4.97 12.65 -1.55
N HIS A 348 5.21 12.24 -2.80
CA HIS A 348 6.34 12.73 -3.60
C HIS A 348 6.30 14.23 -3.83
N LYS A 349 5.11 14.82 -4.06
CA LYS A 349 4.97 16.28 -4.17
C LYS A 349 5.29 17.00 -2.87
N ALA A 350 4.90 16.44 -1.72
CA ALA A 350 5.21 16.99 -0.40
C ALA A 350 6.68 16.75 0.01
N TRP A 351 7.30 15.71 -0.54
CA TRP A 351 8.66 15.27 -0.24
C TRP A 351 9.51 15.14 -1.52
N PRO A 352 9.88 16.27 -2.15
CA PRO A 352 10.60 16.25 -3.43
C PRO A 352 12.02 15.64 -3.33
N GLU A 353 12.60 15.53 -2.13
CA GLU A 353 13.89 14.87 -1.89
C GLU A 353 13.85 13.34 -1.98
N ALA A 354 12.66 12.72 -1.87
CA ALA A 354 12.51 11.28 -1.95
C ALA A 354 12.59 10.76 -3.40
N ASP A 355 13.35 9.68 -3.63
CA ASP A 355 13.45 9.03 -4.94
C ASP A 355 12.18 8.19 -5.19
N LEU A 356 11.28 8.68 -6.05
CA LEU A 356 10.07 7.95 -6.44
C LEU A 356 10.37 7.00 -7.62
N LYS A 357 10.14 5.70 -7.40
CA LYS A 357 10.17 4.64 -8.41
C LYS A 357 8.76 4.11 -8.64
N ILE A 358 8.27 4.32 -9.85
CA ILE A 358 7.00 3.76 -10.28
C ILE A 358 7.29 2.53 -11.13
N VAL A 359 6.67 1.41 -10.77
CA VAL A 359 6.76 0.15 -11.52
C VAL A 359 5.50 0.04 -12.39
N ASP A 360 5.71 0.17 -13.70
CA ASP A 360 4.63 0.40 -14.66
C ASP A 360 3.66 -0.78 -14.82
N ASP A 361 4.10 -2.00 -14.53
CA ASP A 361 3.34 -3.24 -14.72
C ASP A 361 3.18 -4.04 -13.42
N ALA A 362 3.00 -3.35 -12.28
CA ALA A 362 2.82 -3.98 -10.97
C ALA A 362 1.58 -3.50 -10.21
N GLY A 363 1.04 -4.42 -9.42
CA GLY A 363 0.00 -4.20 -8.41
C GLY A 363 0.57 -3.77 -7.06
N HIS A 364 -0.10 -4.15 -5.97
CA HIS A 364 0.24 -3.71 -4.61
C HIS A 364 1.42 -4.47 -3.99
N SER A 365 1.44 -5.80 -4.15
CA SER A 365 2.28 -6.72 -3.39
C SER A 365 3.79 -6.43 -3.54
N ALA A 366 4.52 -6.54 -2.42
CA ALA A 366 5.99 -6.45 -2.44
C ALA A 366 6.65 -7.56 -3.28
N ASN A 367 5.91 -8.63 -3.59
CA ASN A 367 6.37 -9.78 -4.36
C ASN A 367 6.04 -9.67 -5.86
N GLU A 368 5.43 -8.56 -6.31
CA GLU A 368 5.39 -8.26 -7.75
C GLU A 368 6.83 -8.20 -8.29
N PRO A 369 7.17 -8.85 -9.42
CA PRO A 369 8.55 -8.97 -9.86
C PRO A 369 9.31 -7.65 -9.95
N GLY A 370 8.68 -6.62 -10.53
CA GLY A 370 9.26 -5.28 -10.64
C GLY A 370 9.39 -4.57 -9.29
N ILE A 371 8.39 -4.70 -8.40
CA ILE A 371 8.44 -4.12 -7.05
C ILE A 371 9.56 -4.77 -6.24
N ALA A 372 9.62 -6.09 -6.21
CA ALA A 372 10.65 -6.82 -5.48
C ALA A 372 12.06 -6.44 -5.94
N ALA A 373 12.24 -6.26 -7.25
CA ALA A 373 13.51 -5.82 -7.82
C ALA A 373 13.88 -4.40 -7.37
N GLU A 374 12.95 -3.45 -7.43
CA GLU A 374 13.21 -2.06 -7.01
C GLU A 374 13.41 -1.94 -5.49
N LEU A 375 12.81 -2.81 -4.68
CA LEU A 375 13.07 -2.86 -3.23
C LEU A 375 14.49 -3.35 -2.91
N VAL A 376 14.99 -4.35 -3.64
CA VAL A 376 16.40 -4.77 -3.53
C VAL A 376 17.32 -3.63 -3.97
N VAL A 377 17.03 -3.00 -5.11
CA VAL A 377 17.78 -1.82 -5.61
C VAL A 377 17.81 -0.70 -4.58
N ALA A 378 16.68 -0.40 -3.94
CA ALA A 378 16.59 0.63 -2.91
C ALA A 378 17.50 0.32 -1.72
N ASN A 379 17.47 -0.92 -1.20
CA ASN A 379 18.35 -1.35 -0.11
C ASN A 379 19.83 -1.37 -0.51
N GLU A 380 20.17 -1.71 -1.76
CA GLU A 380 21.55 -1.63 -2.25
C GLU A 380 22.04 -0.18 -2.29
N LYS A 381 21.20 0.76 -2.73
CA LYS A 381 21.52 2.20 -2.72
C LYS A 381 21.76 2.72 -1.30
N MET A 382 20.99 2.27 -0.32
CA MET A 382 21.12 2.73 1.07
C MET A 382 22.49 2.41 1.69
N LYS A 383 23.17 1.36 1.22
CA LYS A 383 24.54 1.03 1.68
C LYS A 383 25.53 2.16 1.46
N ALA A 384 25.33 2.99 0.43
CA ALA A 384 26.21 4.12 0.15
C ALA A 384 26.08 5.26 1.18
N PHE A 385 25.04 5.25 2.02
CA PHE A 385 24.78 6.26 3.05
C PHE A 385 25.03 5.75 4.46
N ALA A 386 25.33 4.46 4.62
CA ALA A 386 25.72 3.84 5.88
C ALA A 386 27.22 4.06 6.10
N GLY A 387 27.58 5.26 6.56
CA GLY A 387 28.95 5.69 6.85
C GLY A 387 29.06 6.27 8.25
#